data_AF-A0A0L7KBK9-F1
#
_entry.id   AF-A0A0L7KBK9-F1
#
_cell.length_a   1.000
_cell.length_b   1.000
_cell.length_c   1.000
_cell.angle_alpha   90.00
_cell.angle_beta   90.00
_cell.angle_gamma   90.00
#
_symmetry.space_group_name_H-M   'P 1'
#
loop_
_entity.id
_entity.type
_entity.pdbx_description
1 polymer ?
#
loop_
_entity_poly.entity_id
_entity_poly.type
_entity_poly.pdbx_seq_one_letter_code
_entity_poly.pdbx_strand_id
1 'polypeptide(L)'
;MDLWKSTIGNVNGIICVLKSYFKKYNIFNDIIKNNMQQLFNIYHYCLSNKKLYTDSFQIILSIFTYLPLDSYESFLKPLFVLLFTFLQHYKNDIIKIKVVHSLSVFILKTNVAVFITTLDTIQDGLIFNVPKSLSLPILDKLKNVNEKIIIFLALTKLLNHDKIRNEPFGVDILNSLNKNITSNEVVLKKSKVHLCRC
;
A
#
# COMPACT_ATOMS: atom_id res chain seq x y z
N MET A 1 24.55 7.54 0.79
CA MET A 1 23.47 8.06 -0.09
C MET A 1 23.92 8.13 -1.55
N ASP A 2 25.22 8.23 -1.80
CA ASP A 2 25.79 8.55 -3.11
C ASP A 2 25.50 7.50 -4.17
N LEU A 3 25.42 6.21 -3.80
CA LEU A 3 25.02 5.12 -4.70
C LEU A 3 23.64 5.37 -5.34
N TRP A 4 22.64 5.77 -4.55
CA TRP A 4 21.27 6.02 -5.02
C TRP A 4 21.14 7.31 -5.85
N LYS A 5 22.03 8.29 -5.61
CA LYS A 5 22.11 9.53 -6.40
C LYS A 5 22.79 9.32 -7.74
N SER A 6 23.80 8.45 -7.79
CA SER A 6 24.66 8.26 -8.97
C SER A 6 24.18 7.17 -9.92
N THR A 7 23.31 6.24 -9.48
CA THR A 7 22.87 5.10 -10.31
C THR A 7 21.35 4.99 -10.45
N ILE A 8 20.72 5.98 -11.10
CA ILE A 8 19.31 5.90 -11.52
C ILE A 8 19.04 4.62 -12.35
N GLY A 9 20.03 4.11 -13.08
CA GLY A 9 19.94 2.85 -13.83
C GLY A 9 19.98 1.57 -12.99
N ASN A 10 20.51 1.59 -11.76
CA ASN A 10 20.70 0.37 -10.94
C ASN A 10 19.67 0.22 -9.82
N VAL A 11 18.72 1.14 -9.70
CA VAL A 11 17.72 1.18 -8.62
C VAL A 11 16.97 -0.15 -8.47
N ASN A 12 16.53 -0.74 -9.58
CA ASN A 12 15.85 -2.04 -9.57
C ASN A 12 16.73 -3.16 -8.98
N GLY A 13 18.02 -3.19 -9.32
CA GLY A 13 18.96 -4.16 -8.78
C GLY A 13 19.11 -4.02 -7.27
N ILE A 14 19.23 -2.77 -6.78
CA ILE A 14 19.33 -2.49 -5.35
C ILE A 14 18.06 -2.93 -4.61
N ILE A 15 16.87 -2.65 -5.17
CA ILE A 15 15.60 -3.08 -4.58
C ILE A 15 15.49 -4.61 -4.54
N CYS A 16 15.94 -5.31 -5.58
CA CYS A 16 15.98 -6.78 -5.57
C CYS A 16 16.88 -7.34 -4.46
N VAL A 17 18.04 -6.71 -4.23
CA VAL A 17 18.93 -7.09 -3.12
C VAL A 17 18.25 -6.81 -1.77
N LEU A 18 17.69 -5.61 -1.56
CA LEU A 18 16.96 -5.27 -0.35
C LEU A 18 15.82 -6.26 -0.06
N LYS A 19 15.03 -6.59 -1.08
CA LYS A 19 13.95 -7.58 -0.99
C LYS A 19 14.46 -8.96 -0.58
N SER A 20 15.65 -9.35 -1.04
CA SER A 20 16.30 -10.61 -0.66
C SER A 20 16.73 -10.62 0.81
N TYR A 21 17.26 -9.50 1.31
CA TYR A 21 17.54 -9.31 2.74
C TYR A 21 16.26 -9.40 3.58
N PHE A 22 15.19 -8.71 3.18
CA PHE A 22 13.93 -8.72 3.93
C PHE A 22 13.25 -10.09 3.93
N LYS A 23 13.30 -10.84 2.82
CA LYS A 23 12.82 -12.22 2.79
C LYS A 23 13.56 -13.14 3.77
N LYS A 24 14.82 -12.84 4.06
CA LYS A 24 15.68 -13.55 5.01
C LYS A 24 15.84 -12.78 6.32
N TYR A 25 14.84 -12.00 6.75
CA TYR A 25 14.99 -11.09 7.89
C TYR A 25 15.44 -11.81 9.17
N ASN A 26 15.02 -13.06 9.40
CA ASN A 26 15.44 -13.86 10.55
C ASN A 26 16.97 -13.98 10.67
N ILE A 27 17.69 -13.97 9.53
CA ILE A 27 19.16 -14.07 9.47
C ILE A 27 19.80 -12.68 9.59
N PHE A 28 19.14 -11.64 9.07
CA PHE A 28 19.69 -10.29 8.94
C PHE A 28 19.04 -9.25 9.87
N ASN A 29 18.35 -9.70 10.92
CA ASN A 29 17.51 -8.85 11.77
C ASN A 29 18.27 -7.63 12.30
N ASP A 30 19.46 -7.84 12.86
CA ASP A 30 20.26 -6.76 13.47
C ASP A 30 20.73 -5.76 12.43
N ILE A 31 21.19 -6.24 11.28
CA ILE A 31 21.61 -5.38 10.16
C ILE A 31 20.42 -4.54 9.67
N ILE A 32 19.24 -5.16 9.52
CA ILE A 32 18.03 -4.46 9.09
C ILE A 32 17.67 -3.38 10.10
N LYS A 33 17.51 -3.72 11.38
CA LYS A 33 17.13 -2.78 12.45
C LYS A 33 18.10 -1.61 12.55
N ASN A 34 19.41 -1.87 12.53
CA ASN A 34 20.44 -0.83 12.60
C ASN A 34 20.43 0.12 11.39
N ASN A 35 19.94 -0.33 10.23
CA ASN A 35 19.92 0.46 8.99
C ASN A 35 18.52 0.96 8.60
N MET A 36 17.49 0.76 9.43
CA MET A 36 16.12 1.16 9.08
C MET A 36 15.99 2.67 8.85
N GLN A 37 16.63 3.50 9.67
CA GLN A 37 16.66 4.95 9.46
C GLN A 37 17.21 5.32 8.07
N GLN A 38 18.29 4.66 7.65
CA GLN A 38 18.88 4.89 6.34
C GLN A 38 17.96 4.44 5.21
N LEU A 39 17.26 3.32 5.40
CA LEU A 39 16.24 2.84 4.45
C LEU A 39 15.09 3.84 4.31
N PHE A 40 14.65 4.46 5.40
CA PHE A 40 13.64 5.53 5.37
C PHE A 40 14.13 6.79 4.68
N ASN A 41 15.40 7.16 4.88
CA ASN A 41 16.00 8.29 4.17
C ASN A 41 16.05 8.03 2.66
N ILE A 42 16.36 6.80 2.25
CA ILE A 42 16.31 6.38 0.83
C ILE A 42 14.88 6.44 0.30
N TYR A 43 13.91 5.89 1.04
CA TYR A 43 12.50 5.94 0.68
C TYR A 43 12.01 7.38 0.46
N HIS A 44 12.30 8.28 1.41
CA HIS A 44 11.95 9.70 1.31
C HIS A 44 12.60 10.36 0.09
N TYR A 45 13.89 10.10 -0.16
CA TYR A 45 14.58 10.59 -1.34
C TYR A 45 13.94 10.10 -2.64
N CYS A 46 13.63 8.81 -2.74
CA CYS A 46 12.99 8.24 -3.93
C CYS A 46 11.59 8.82 -4.15
N LEU A 47 10.79 8.95 -3.09
CA LEU A 47 9.42 9.48 -3.18
C LEU A 47 9.40 10.94 -3.66
N SER A 48 10.33 11.76 -3.16
CA SER A 48 10.46 13.17 -3.53
C SER A 48 11.04 13.39 -4.94
N ASN A 49 11.60 12.35 -5.57
CA ASN A 49 12.22 12.44 -6.88
C ASN A 49 11.26 12.00 -8.01
N LYS A 50 11.00 12.91 -8.97
CA LYS A 50 10.08 12.67 -10.10
C LYS A 50 10.40 11.45 -10.96
N LYS A 51 11.65 10.97 -10.97
CA LYS A 51 12.05 9.76 -11.73
C LYS A 51 11.98 8.48 -10.90
N LEU A 52 12.06 8.59 -9.57
CA LEU A 52 12.22 7.44 -8.66
C LEU A 52 11.01 7.19 -7.76
N TYR A 53 9.98 8.04 -7.83
CA TYR A 53 8.82 7.90 -6.93
C TYR A 53 8.14 6.53 -7.08
N THR A 54 8.16 5.95 -8.29
CA THR A 54 7.62 4.60 -8.52
C THR A 54 8.37 3.52 -7.75
N ASP A 55 9.68 3.70 -7.58
CA ASP A 55 10.57 2.78 -6.90
C ASP A 55 10.40 2.85 -5.38
N SER A 56 10.09 4.05 -4.86
CA SER A 56 9.74 4.23 -3.45
C SER A 56 8.57 3.32 -3.02
N PHE A 57 7.58 3.11 -3.91
CA PHE A 57 6.46 2.21 -3.64
C PHE A 57 6.90 0.74 -3.58
N GLN A 58 7.92 0.33 -4.34
CA GLN A 58 8.46 -1.04 -4.24
C GLN A 58 9.20 -1.26 -2.93
N ILE A 59 9.94 -0.24 -2.46
CA ILE A 59 10.65 -0.29 -1.18
C ILE A 59 9.65 -0.46 -0.04
N ILE A 60 8.64 0.42 0.04
CA ILE A 60 7.67 0.36 1.13
C ILE A 60 6.83 -0.92 1.12
N LEU A 61 6.44 -1.38 -0.08
CA LEU A 61 5.73 -2.64 -0.22
C LEU A 61 6.56 -3.82 0.28
N SER A 62 7.87 -3.82 -0.01
CA SER A 62 8.78 -4.85 0.45
C SER A 62 8.95 -4.84 1.97
N ILE A 63 9.05 -3.65 2.58
CA ILE A 63 9.08 -3.49 4.05
C ILE A 63 7.81 -4.11 4.66
N PHE A 64 6.63 -3.65 4.26
CA PHE A 64 5.36 -4.13 4.82
C PHE A 64 5.08 -5.61 4.55
N THR A 65 5.62 -6.17 3.46
CA THR A 65 5.36 -7.57 3.10
C THR A 65 6.19 -8.54 3.93
N TYR A 66 7.45 -8.19 4.23
CA TYR A 66 8.44 -9.14 4.73
C TYR A 66 8.96 -8.83 6.13
N LEU A 67 8.98 -7.57 6.56
CA LEU A 67 9.52 -7.20 7.86
C LEU A 67 8.43 -7.25 8.94
N PRO A 68 8.77 -7.68 10.16
CA PRO A 68 7.87 -7.58 11.29
C PRO A 68 7.68 -6.13 11.73
N LEU A 69 6.52 -5.82 12.32
CA LEU A 69 6.08 -4.46 12.67
C LEU A 69 7.08 -3.76 13.61
N ASP A 70 7.60 -4.49 14.59
CA ASP A 70 8.57 -4.03 15.58
C ASP A 70 9.84 -3.40 14.95
N SER A 71 10.17 -3.79 13.72
CA SER A 71 11.34 -3.28 13.01
C SER A 71 11.14 -1.86 12.47
N TYR A 72 9.90 -1.41 12.27
CA TYR A 72 9.62 -0.11 11.65
C TYR A 72 8.49 0.70 12.30
N GLU A 73 7.95 0.24 13.43
CA GLU A 73 6.84 0.88 14.13
C GLU A 73 7.11 2.35 14.45
N SER A 74 8.30 2.68 14.94
CA SER A 74 8.72 4.05 15.28
C SER A 74 8.71 5.01 14.08
N PHE A 75 8.71 4.47 12.86
CA PHE A 75 8.69 5.23 11.61
C PHE A 75 7.32 5.30 10.96
N LEU A 76 6.29 4.63 11.50
CA LEU A 76 4.97 4.58 10.86
C LEU A 76 4.30 5.95 10.72
N LYS A 77 4.28 6.73 11.79
CA LYS A 77 3.70 8.08 11.77
C LYS A 77 4.36 8.96 10.70
N PRO A 78 5.70 9.17 10.69
CA PRO A 78 6.33 10.02 9.66
C PRO A 78 6.15 9.46 8.24
N LEU A 79 6.11 8.14 8.08
CA LEU A 79 5.88 7.47 6.80
C LEU A 79 4.47 7.76 6.24
N PHE A 80 3.44 7.65 7.07
CA PHE A 80 2.06 7.97 6.67
C PHE A 80 1.87 9.46 6.39
N VAL A 81 2.43 10.34 7.23
CA VAL A 81 2.43 11.78 6.96
C VAL A 81 3.04 12.05 5.59
N LEU A 82 4.21 11.49 5.31
CA LEU A 82 4.89 11.68 4.04
C LEU A 82 4.08 11.15 2.85
N LEU A 83 3.46 9.97 2.96
CA LEU A 83 2.57 9.42 1.92
C LEU A 83 1.37 10.32 1.64
N PHE A 84 0.71 10.84 2.69
CA PHE A 84 -0.46 11.70 2.52
C PHE A 84 -0.08 13.09 2.01
N THR A 85 1.03 13.65 2.46
CA THR A 85 1.58 14.88 1.88
C THR A 85 1.90 14.68 0.40
N PHE A 86 2.55 13.58 0.03
CA PHE A 86 2.82 13.26 -1.38
C PHE A 86 1.53 13.16 -2.21
N LEU A 87 0.50 12.52 -1.67
CA LEU A 87 -0.82 12.40 -2.30
C LEU A 87 -1.50 13.75 -2.55
N GLN A 88 -1.36 14.72 -1.63
CA GLN A 88 -1.90 16.07 -1.79
C GLN A 88 -1.30 16.78 -3.02
N HIS A 89 0.00 16.57 -3.28
CA HIS A 89 0.71 17.14 -4.42
C HIS A 89 0.41 16.41 -5.73
N TYR A 90 0.23 15.09 -5.69
CA TYR A 90 0.06 14.25 -6.88
C TYR A 90 -1.32 13.60 -6.94
N LYS A 91 -2.24 14.24 -7.67
CA LYS A 91 -3.65 13.81 -7.77
C LYS A 91 -3.95 12.73 -8.83
N ASN A 92 -2.92 12.16 -9.45
CA ASN A 92 -3.07 11.11 -10.48
C ASN A 92 -3.64 9.82 -9.86
N ASP A 93 -4.62 9.22 -10.52
CA ASP A 93 -5.23 7.95 -10.11
C ASP A 93 -4.21 6.82 -9.94
N ILE A 94 -3.17 6.75 -10.78
CA ILE A 94 -2.11 5.74 -10.66
C ILE A 94 -1.40 5.87 -9.31
N ILE A 95 -1.13 7.09 -8.86
CA ILE A 95 -0.46 7.35 -7.58
C ILE A 95 -1.40 7.02 -6.43
N LYS A 96 -2.67 7.42 -6.53
CA LYS A 96 -3.70 7.05 -5.53
C LYS A 96 -3.79 5.54 -5.37
N ILE A 97 -3.83 4.79 -6.48
CA ILE A 97 -3.85 3.32 -6.48
C ILE A 97 -2.62 2.77 -5.77
N LYS A 98 -1.41 3.27 -6.08
CA LYS A 98 -0.17 2.81 -5.42
C LYS A 98 -0.17 3.09 -3.92
N VAL A 99 -0.66 4.24 -3.48
CA VAL A 99 -0.78 4.57 -2.05
C VAL A 99 -1.78 3.63 -1.37
N VAL A 100 -2.99 3.47 -1.92
CA VAL A 100 -4.00 2.58 -1.34
C VAL A 100 -3.51 1.14 -1.31
N HIS A 101 -2.84 0.67 -2.35
CA HIS A 101 -2.28 -0.67 -2.40
C HIS A 101 -1.24 -0.88 -1.30
N SER A 102 -0.29 0.05 -1.12
CA SER A 102 0.70 -0.03 -0.03
C SER A 102 0.06 -0.04 1.36
N LEU A 103 -0.93 0.83 1.60
CA LEU A 103 -1.67 0.85 2.86
C LEU A 103 -2.49 -0.44 3.07
N SER A 104 -3.05 -1.00 2.00
CA SER A 104 -3.81 -2.25 2.05
C SER A 104 -2.92 -3.43 2.43
N VAL A 105 -1.71 -3.51 1.89
CA VAL A 105 -0.74 -4.53 2.31
C VAL A 105 -0.35 -4.36 3.77
N PHE A 106 -0.14 -3.13 4.23
CA PHE A 106 0.09 -2.87 5.66
C PHE A 106 -1.06 -3.39 6.52
N ILE A 107 -2.30 -2.99 6.25
CA ILE A 107 -3.50 -3.40 6.99
C ILE A 107 -3.65 -4.92 7.04
N LEU A 108 -3.36 -5.62 5.94
CA LEU A 108 -3.45 -7.07 5.90
C LEU A 108 -2.36 -7.75 6.73
N LYS A 109 -1.14 -7.19 6.71
CA LYS A 109 0.03 -7.75 7.39
C LYS A 109 0.10 -7.40 8.88
N THR A 110 -0.54 -6.32 9.30
CA THR A 110 -0.56 -5.87 10.69
C THR A 110 -1.97 -5.92 11.28
N ASN A 111 -2.11 -5.51 12.54
CA ASN A 111 -3.41 -5.34 13.16
C ASN A 111 -4.04 -4.01 12.66
N VAL A 112 -5.32 -4.04 12.28
CA VAL A 112 -6.07 -2.85 11.86
C VAL A 112 -6.05 -1.77 12.95
N ALA A 113 -6.06 -2.17 14.21
CA ALA A 113 -5.97 -1.23 15.33
C ALA A 113 -4.72 -0.35 15.23
N VAL A 114 -3.55 -0.91 14.85
CA VAL A 114 -2.29 -0.15 14.69
C VAL A 114 -2.41 0.87 13.57
N PHE A 115 -3.07 0.51 12.47
CA PHE A 115 -3.33 1.46 11.38
C PHE A 115 -4.19 2.63 11.85
N ILE A 116 -5.31 2.34 12.53
CA ILE A 116 -6.26 3.33 13.02
C ILE A 116 -5.61 4.25 14.05
N THR A 117 -4.96 3.68 15.07
CA THR A 117 -4.28 4.47 16.11
C THR A 117 -3.20 5.35 15.53
N THR A 118 -2.40 4.84 14.57
CA THR A 118 -1.39 5.65 13.89
C THR A 118 -2.04 6.84 13.17
N LEU A 119 -3.15 6.64 12.45
CA LEU A 119 -3.87 7.73 11.79
C LEU A 119 -4.43 8.75 12.79
N ASP A 120 -5.01 8.29 13.89
CA ASP A 120 -5.53 9.17 14.93
C ASP A 120 -4.39 10.01 15.56
N THR A 121 -3.17 9.47 15.68
CA THR A 121 -2.01 10.25 16.16
C THR A 121 -1.52 11.31 15.17
N ILE A 122 -1.89 11.19 13.89
CA ILE A 122 -1.57 12.19 12.85
C ILE A 122 -2.61 13.30 12.89
N GLN A 123 -3.88 12.92 12.80
CA GLN A 123 -5.02 13.83 12.87
C GLN A 123 -6.26 13.02 13.27
N ASP A 124 -6.98 13.51 14.28
CA ASP A 124 -8.21 12.87 14.71
C ASP A 124 -9.27 12.84 13.59
N GLY A 125 -9.96 11.71 13.45
CA GLY A 125 -10.94 11.46 12.39
C GLY A 125 -10.35 11.24 11.00
N LEU A 126 -9.02 11.26 10.81
CA LEU A 126 -8.38 11.04 9.50
C LEU A 126 -8.75 9.68 8.91
N ILE A 127 -8.96 8.67 9.76
CA ILE A 127 -9.38 7.33 9.34
C ILE A 127 -10.69 7.35 8.53
N PHE A 128 -11.63 8.25 8.81
CA PHE A 128 -12.90 8.32 8.07
C PHE A 128 -12.73 8.94 6.68
N ASN A 129 -11.70 9.77 6.51
CA ASN A 129 -11.38 10.40 5.23
C ASN A 129 -10.65 9.45 4.29
N VAL A 130 -9.85 8.50 4.80
CA VAL A 130 -9.05 7.59 3.96
C VAL A 130 -9.93 6.68 3.08
N PRO A 131 -10.94 5.96 3.59
CA PRO A 131 -11.83 5.16 2.75
C PRO A 131 -12.64 6.02 1.77
N LYS A 132 -13.20 7.14 2.25
CA LYS A 132 -14.07 8.03 1.46
C LYS A 132 -13.34 8.72 0.31
N SER A 133 -12.25 9.42 0.63
CA SER A 133 -11.57 10.33 -0.30
C SER A 133 -10.52 9.64 -1.16
N LEU A 134 -9.95 8.54 -0.67
CA LEU A 134 -8.82 7.88 -1.30
C LEU A 134 -9.18 6.50 -1.86
N SER A 135 -9.91 5.68 -1.10
CA SER A 135 -10.19 4.29 -1.53
C SER A 135 -11.36 4.19 -2.51
N LEU A 136 -12.52 4.79 -2.21
CA LEU A 136 -13.70 4.72 -3.08
C LEU A 136 -13.45 5.20 -4.53
N PRO A 137 -12.81 6.36 -4.77
CA PRO A 137 -12.66 6.90 -6.13
C PRO A 137 -11.79 6.05 -7.06
N ILE A 138 -10.99 5.14 -6.50
CA ILE A 138 -10.08 4.29 -7.28
C ILE A 138 -10.65 2.90 -7.57
N LEU A 139 -11.68 2.42 -6.87
CA LEU A 139 -12.12 1.01 -6.97
C LEU A 139 -12.53 0.64 -8.40
N ASP A 140 -13.26 1.53 -9.07
CA ASP A 140 -13.71 1.35 -10.46
C ASP A 140 -12.57 1.54 -11.49
N LYS A 141 -11.39 2.01 -11.05
CA LYS A 141 -10.20 2.24 -11.88
C LYS A 141 -9.15 1.13 -11.77
N LEU A 142 -9.35 0.15 -10.88
CA LEU A 142 -8.43 -0.96 -10.66
C LEU A 142 -8.50 -1.97 -11.81
N LYS A 143 -7.43 -2.03 -12.61
CA LYS A 143 -7.28 -3.00 -13.71
C LYS A 143 -6.57 -4.29 -13.30
N ASN A 144 -5.63 -4.21 -12.35
CA ASN A 144 -4.85 -5.35 -11.90
C ASN A 144 -5.66 -6.18 -10.89
N VAL A 145 -5.90 -7.45 -11.20
CA VAL A 145 -6.70 -8.36 -10.37
C VAL A 145 -6.05 -8.59 -9.00
N ASN A 146 -4.72 -8.70 -8.92
CA ASN A 146 -4.03 -8.92 -7.65
C ASN A 146 -4.13 -7.70 -6.73
N GLU A 147 -3.92 -6.49 -7.27
CA GLU A 147 -4.09 -5.25 -6.51
C GLU A 147 -5.54 -5.10 -6.04
N LYS A 148 -6.50 -5.45 -6.90
CA LYS A 148 -7.93 -5.42 -6.58
C LYS A 148 -8.26 -6.33 -5.41
N ILE A 149 -7.80 -7.58 -5.43
CA ILE A 149 -8.01 -8.55 -4.33
C ILE A 149 -7.41 -8.02 -3.03
N ILE A 150 -6.17 -7.54 -3.05
CA ILE A 150 -5.48 -7.03 -1.87
C ILE A 150 -6.24 -5.84 -1.25
N ILE A 151 -6.61 -4.86 -2.08
CA ILE A 151 -7.34 -3.68 -1.62
C ILE A 151 -8.70 -4.07 -1.06
N PHE A 152 -9.40 -5.01 -1.70
CA PHE A 152 -10.72 -5.44 -1.26
C PHE A 152 -10.68 -6.16 0.08
N LEU A 153 -9.73 -7.10 0.25
CA LEU A 153 -9.53 -7.79 1.52
C LEU A 153 -9.17 -6.82 2.65
N ALA A 154 -8.30 -5.83 2.36
CA ALA A 154 -7.94 -4.82 3.34
C ALA A 154 -9.12 -3.94 3.75
N LEU A 155 -9.94 -3.52 2.79
CA LEU A 155 -11.16 -2.74 3.06
C LEU A 155 -12.16 -3.54 3.88
N THR A 156 -12.39 -4.82 3.57
CA THR A 156 -13.27 -5.68 4.39
C THR A 156 -12.75 -5.83 5.81
N LYS A 157 -11.43 -6.04 5.98
CA LYS A 157 -10.79 -6.11 7.30
C LYS A 157 -10.96 -4.79 8.07
N LEU A 158 -10.86 -3.66 7.38
CA LEU A 158 -11.04 -2.32 7.94
C LEU A 158 -12.49 -2.05 8.36
N LEU A 159 -13.47 -2.41 7.53
CA LEU A 159 -14.90 -2.23 7.80
C LEU A 159 -15.40 -3.05 8.98
N ASN A 160 -14.77 -4.19 9.26
CA ASN A 160 -15.11 -5.02 10.42
C ASN A 160 -14.59 -4.47 11.75
N HIS A 161 -13.80 -3.39 11.75
CA HIS A 161 -13.32 -2.77 12.98
C HIS A 161 -14.42 -1.92 13.64
N ASP A 162 -14.58 -2.01 14.96
CA ASP A 162 -15.70 -1.38 15.70
C ASP A 162 -15.83 0.13 15.46
N LYS A 163 -14.70 0.84 15.40
CA LYS A 163 -14.66 2.29 15.11
C LYS A 163 -15.23 2.66 13.73
N ILE A 164 -15.27 1.73 12.78
CA ILE A 164 -15.63 1.98 11.37
C ILE A 164 -16.96 1.30 11.00
N ARG A 165 -17.28 0.17 11.63
CA ARG A 165 -18.43 -0.67 11.30
C ARG A 165 -19.77 0.07 11.24
N ASN A 166 -19.95 1.07 12.11
CA ASN A 166 -21.20 1.81 12.22
C ASN A 166 -21.27 3.04 11.31
N GLU A 167 -20.21 3.29 10.52
CA GLU A 167 -20.16 4.46 9.67
C GLU A 167 -20.94 4.27 8.36
N PRO A 168 -21.66 5.30 7.89
CA PRO A 168 -22.55 5.20 6.72
C PRO A 168 -21.83 4.83 5.42
N PHE A 169 -20.54 5.17 5.29
CA PHE A 169 -19.75 4.86 4.10
C PHE A 169 -19.40 3.36 3.97
N GLY A 170 -19.63 2.56 5.02
CA GLY A 170 -19.43 1.11 4.95
C GLY A 170 -20.30 0.47 3.88
N VAL A 171 -21.56 0.92 3.76
CA VAL A 171 -22.51 0.45 2.74
C VAL A 171 -22.02 0.81 1.32
N ASP A 172 -21.52 2.03 1.13
CA ASP A 172 -21.00 2.49 -0.17
C ASP A 172 -19.79 1.66 -0.63
N ILE A 173 -18.90 1.33 0.30
CA ILE A 173 -17.75 0.47 0.03
C ILE A 173 -18.22 -0.94 -0.32
N LEU A 174 -19.13 -1.53 0.46
CA LEU A 174 -19.66 -2.87 0.19
C LEU A 174 -20.38 -2.95 -1.17
N ASN A 175 -21.18 -1.94 -1.51
CA ASN A 175 -21.83 -1.86 -2.81
C ASN A 175 -20.81 -1.75 -3.96
N SER A 176 -19.77 -0.93 -3.79
CA SER A 176 -18.69 -0.80 -4.76
C SER A 176 -17.90 -2.09 -4.93
N LEU A 177 -17.63 -2.81 -3.83
CA LEU A 177 -16.99 -4.12 -3.83
C LEU A 177 -17.84 -5.15 -4.58
N ASN A 178 -19.15 -5.22 -4.29
CA ASN A 178 -20.06 -6.18 -4.91
C ASN A 178 -20.19 -5.95 -6.43
N LYS A 179 -20.37 -4.69 -6.86
CA LYS A 179 -20.37 -4.30 -8.28
C LYS A 179 -19.08 -4.73 -9.00
N ASN A 180 -17.95 -4.60 -8.33
CA ASN A 180 -16.63 -4.91 -8.89
C ASN A 180 -16.31 -6.42 -8.95
N ILE A 181 -16.88 -7.22 -8.05
CA ILE A 181 -16.80 -8.69 -8.08
C ILE A 181 -17.68 -9.23 -9.21
N THR A 182 -18.95 -8.82 -9.25
CA THR A 182 -19.93 -9.27 -10.24
C THR A 182 -19.51 -8.92 -11.67
N SER A 183 -18.97 -7.71 -11.90
CA SER A 183 -18.42 -7.33 -13.22
C SER A 183 -17.20 -8.16 -13.64
N ASN A 184 -16.33 -8.56 -12.70
CA ASN A 184 -15.17 -9.42 -12.99
C ASN A 184 -15.58 -10.88 -13.27
N GLU A 185 -16.61 -11.41 -12.60
CA GLU A 185 -17.16 -12.73 -12.91
C GLU A 185 -17.73 -12.80 -14.33
N VAL A 186 -18.36 -11.72 -14.80
CA VAL A 186 -18.84 -11.61 -16.19
C VAL A 186 -17.66 -11.64 -17.18
N VAL A 187 -16.52 -11.02 -16.84
CA VAL A 187 -15.31 -11.04 -17.67
C VAL A 187 -14.65 -12.43 -17.68
N LEU A 188 -14.58 -13.12 -16.53
CA LEU A 188 -14.07 -14.50 -16.43
C LEU A 188 -14.95 -15.53 -17.16
N LYS A 189 -16.28 -15.33 -17.19
CA LYS A 189 -17.18 -16.14 -18.00
C LYS A 189 -16.98 -15.89 -19.50
N LYS A 190 -16.78 -14.64 -19.93
CA LYS A 190 -16.54 -14.32 -21.35
C LYS A 190 -15.21 -14.85 -21.88
N SER A 191 -14.14 -14.83 -21.09
CA SER A 191 -12.83 -15.37 -21.51
C SER A 191 -12.80 -16.89 -21.60
N LYS A 192 -13.62 -17.62 -20.83
CA LYS A 192 -13.80 -19.07 -21.00
C LYS A 192 -14.58 -19.44 -22.26
N VAL A 193 -15.50 -18.59 -22.74
CA VAL A 193 -16.32 -18.86 -23.93
C VAL A 193 -15.51 -18.74 -25.24
N HIS A 194 -14.38 -18.04 -25.24
CA HIS A 194 -13.50 -17.93 -26.43
C HIS A 194 -12.45 -19.05 -26.57
N LEU A 195 -12.34 -19.96 -25.59
CA LEU A 195 -11.42 -21.11 -25.67
C LEU A 195 -12.10 -22.43 -26.10
N CYS A 196 -13.40 -22.40 -26.40
CA CYS A 196 -14.14 -23.55 -26.95
C CYS A 196 -14.86 -23.13 -28.24
N ARG A 197 -14.08 -22.82 -29.28
CA ARG A 197 -14.51 -22.95 -30.68
C ARG A 197 -13.38 -23.64 -31.43
N CYS A 198 -13.34 -24.96 -31.30
CA CYS A 198 -12.74 -25.85 -32.28
C CYS A 198 -13.84 -26.20 -33.29
#